data_AF-A0A950SLI7-F1
#
_entry.id   AF-A0A950SLI7-F1
#
_cell.length_a   1.000
_cell.length_b   1.000
_cell.length_c   1.000
_cell.angle_alpha   90.00
_cell.angle_beta   90.00
_cell.angle_gamma   90.00
#
_symmetry.space_group_name_H-M   'P 1'
#
loop_
_entity.id
_entity.type
_entity.pdbx_description
1 polymer ?
#
loop_
_entity_poly.entity_id
_entity_poly.type
_entity_poly.pdbx_seq_one_letter_code
_entity_poly.pdbx_strand_id
1 'polypeptide(L)'
;MPDTLDGRFELICLHAFLYLHRLKSERPQASRVCQCFFDRMFADFDRSLREMGVGDLSVGKHAKHMAQAFYGRVLSYEAGLAGNNSMLAAALVRNLFGTVHPSEAAADGMVAYVRAAVRELRNQPAAGLLAGHPWWPCSVPKKAP
;
A
#
# COMPACT_ATOMS: atom_id res chain seq x y z
N MET A 1 -8.15 -7.76 -8.40
CA MET A 1 -8.05 -8.18 -6.98
C MET A 1 -9.40 -8.67 -6.53
N PRO A 2 -9.50 -9.80 -5.81
CA PRO A 2 -10.76 -10.23 -5.19
C PRO A 2 -11.31 -9.15 -4.24
N ASP A 3 -12.61 -8.91 -4.27
CA ASP A 3 -13.26 -8.00 -3.31
C ASP A 3 -13.53 -8.72 -1.98
N THR A 4 -12.45 -9.00 -1.24
CA THR A 4 -12.46 -9.65 0.08
C THR A 4 -11.81 -8.73 1.12
N LEU A 5 -11.95 -9.07 2.40
CA LEU A 5 -11.26 -8.36 3.48
C LEU A 5 -9.75 -8.28 3.22
N ASP A 6 -9.13 -9.43 2.96
CA ASP A 6 -7.71 -9.51 2.68
C ASP A 6 -7.34 -8.72 1.43
N GLY A 7 -8.14 -8.81 0.36
CA GLY A 7 -7.93 -8.04 -0.86
C GLY A 7 -7.96 -6.53 -0.62
N ARG A 8 -8.92 -6.04 0.19
CA ARG A 8 -9.00 -4.62 0.59
C ARG A 8 -7.82 -4.22 1.47
N PHE A 9 -7.44 -5.07 2.44
CA PHE A 9 -6.26 -4.85 3.28
C PHE A 9 -4.99 -4.73 2.45
N GLU A 10 -4.77 -5.60 1.48
CA GLU A 10 -3.61 -5.54 0.58
C GLU A 10 -3.58 -4.25 -0.24
N LEU A 11 -4.73 -3.81 -0.75
CA LEU A 11 -4.81 -2.54 -1.47
C LEU A 11 -4.51 -1.34 -0.58
N ILE A 12 -5.04 -1.31 0.65
CA ILE A 12 -4.73 -0.26 1.63
C ILE A 12 -3.22 -0.26 1.92
N CYS A 13 -2.63 -1.43 2.17
CA CYS A 13 -1.21 -1.58 2.45
C CYS A 13 -0.33 -1.10 1.28
N LEU A 14 -0.71 -1.42 0.04
CA LEU A 14 0.02 -0.96 -1.14
C LEU A 14 -0.02 0.58 -1.28
N HIS A 15 -1.18 1.21 -1.11
CA HIS A 15 -1.31 2.66 -1.25
C HIS A 15 -0.64 3.40 -0.09
N ALA A 16 -0.78 2.89 1.14
CA ALA A 16 -0.05 3.39 2.30
C ALA A 16 1.47 3.35 2.06
N PHE A 17 1.98 2.23 1.53
CA PHE A 17 3.37 2.10 1.13
C PHE A 17 3.78 3.17 0.11
N LEU A 18 3.04 3.33 -0.99
CA LEU A 18 3.36 4.29 -2.05
C LEU A 18 3.42 5.73 -1.54
N TYR A 19 2.45 6.11 -0.72
CA TYR A 19 2.38 7.44 -0.12
C TYR A 19 3.55 7.69 0.84
N LEU A 20 3.83 6.76 1.75
CA LEU A 20 4.93 6.86 2.70
C LEU A 20 6.29 6.85 2.00
N HIS A 21 6.46 6.03 0.95
CA HIS A 21 7.66 5.98 0.14
C HIS A 21 7.97 7.34 -0.49
N ARG A 22 6.94 8.04 -1.02
CA ARG A 22 7.09 9.41 -1.55
C ARG A 22 7.45 10.42 -0.45
N LEU A 23 6.83 10.33 0.73
CA LEU A 23 7.09 11.26 1.82
C LEU A 23 8.49 11.13 2.44
N LYS A 24 9.22 10.02 2.18
CA LYS A 24 10.61 9.86 2.64
C LYS A 24 11.54 10.99 2.16
N SER A 25 11.32 11.53 0.95
CA SER A 25 12.14 12.63 0.41
C SER A 25 11.83 14.01 1.01
N GLU A 26 10.75 14.13 1.78
CA GLU A 26 10.30 15.39 2.41
C GLU A 26 10.64 15.43 3.91
N ARG A 27 11.53 14.55 4.37
CA ARG A 27 12.00 14.57 5.76
C ARG A 27 12.95 15.75 5.99
N PRO A 28 12.91 16.40 7.17
CA PRO A 28 12.14 16.02 8.36
C PRO A 28 10.70 16.52 8.40
N GLN A 29 10.28 17.40 7.48
CA GLN A 29 8.95 18.05 7.48
C GLN A 29 7.81 17.02 7.47
N ALA A 30 7.97 15.93 6.72
CA ALA A 30 6.97 14.86 6.62
C ALA A 30 6.93 13.91 7.83
N SER A 31 7.87 13.97 8.77
CA SER A 31 7.95 12.97 9.86
C SER A 31 6.69 12.94 10.71
N ARG A 32 6.13 14.11 11.05
CA ARG A 32 4.88 14.21 11.82
C ARG A 32 3.69 13.65 11.05
N VAL A 33 3.59 13.98 9.76
CA VAL A 33 2.51 13.48 8.89
C VAL A 33 2.58 11.96 8.76
N CYS A 34 3.79 11.40 8.56
CA CYS A 34 4.00 9.97 8.50
C CYS A 34 3.57 9.28 9.79
N GLN A 35 3.95 9.83 10.96
CA GLN A 35 3.57 9.26 12.26
C GLN A 35 2.05 9.29 12.45
N CYS A 36 1.40 10.44 12.22
CA CYS A 36 -0.06 10.55 12.33
C CYS A 36 -0.79 9.61 11.36
N PHE A 37 -0.27 9.43 10.14
CA PHE A 37 -0.83 8.49 9.17
C PHE A 37 -0.75 7.04 9.69
N PHE A 38 0.41 6.64 10.22
CA PHE A 38 0.59 5.33 10.83
C PHE A 38 -0.37 5.09 12.00
N ASP A 39 -0.42 6.03 12.95
CA ASP A 39 -1.27 5.94 14.13
C ASP A 39 -2.75 5.79 13.73
N ARG A 40 -3.20 6.59 12.74
CA ARG A 40 -4.57 6.52 12.26
C ARG A 40 -4.88 5.22 11.52
N MET A 41 -3.97 4.78 10.65
CA MET A 41 -4.14 3.52 9.90
C MET A 41 -4.28 2.33 10.84
N PHE A 42 -3.45 2.24 11.88
CA PHE A 42 -3.53 1.15 12.86
C PHE A 42 -4.76 1.25 13.77
N ALA A 43 -5.17 2.46 14.15
CA ALA A 43 -6.43 2.64 14.89
C ALA A 43 -7.66 2.21 14.07
N ASP A 44 -7.67 2.49 12.76
CA ASP A 44 -8.76 2.04 11.87
C ASP A 44 -8.74 0.52 11.67
N PHE A 45 -7.56 -0.12 11.62
CA PHE A 45 -7.46 -1.59 11.60
C PHE A 45 -7.94 -2.23 12.91
N ASP A 46 -7.55 -1.71 14.07
CA ASP A 46 -8.03 -2.20 15.37
C ASP A 46 -9.56 -2.10 15.47
N ARG A 47 -10.13 -0.95 15.08
CA ARG A 47 -11.59 -0.76 15.05
C ARG A 47 -12.27 -1.76 14.12
N SER A 48 -11.76 -1.93 12.90
CA SER A 48 -12.33 -2.86 11.91
C SER A 48 -12.33 -4.31 12.43
N LEU A 49 -11.28 -4.74 13.15
CA LEU A 49 -11.24 -6.07 13.76
C LEU A 49 -12.31 -6.27 14.83
N ARG A 50 -12.53 -5.26 15.69
CA ARG A 50 -13.58 -5.31 16.72
C ARG A 50 -14.97 -5.34 16.11
N GLU A 51 -15.21 -4.54 15.07
CA GLU A 51 -16.47 -4.51 14.31
C GLU A 51 -16.79 -5.88 13.68
N MET A 52 -15.77 -6.66 13.34
CA MET A 52 -15.91 -8.04 12.84
C MET A 52 -16.06 -9.10 13.95
N GLY A 53 -16.17 -8.69 15.22
CA GLY A 53 -16.36 -9.61 16.34
C GLY A 53 -15.07 -10.33 16.78
N VAL A 54 -13.88 -9.85 16.37
CA VAL A 54 -12.63 -10.33 16.96
C VAL A 54 -12.60 -9.90 18.43
N GLY A 55 -12.55 -10.88 19.34
CA GLY A 55 -12.65 -10.64 20.77
C GLY A 55 -11.59 -9.67 21.31
N ASP A 56 -11.97 -8.86 22.31
CA ASP A 56 -11.10 -7.82 22.90
C ASP A 56 -9.77 -8.35 23.45
N LEU A 57 -9.72 -9.63 23.84
CA LEU A 57 -8.50 -10.27 24.34
C LEU A 57 -7.49 -10.61 23.23
N SER A 58 -7.94 -10.81 21.98
CA SER A 58 -7.07 -11.18 20.86
C SER A 58 -6.80 -10.02 19.90
N VAL A 59 -7.63 -8.96 19.89
CA VAL A 59 -7.53 -7.83 18.96
C VAL A 59 -6.13 -7.19 18.93
N GLY A 60 -5.50 -6.97 20.09
CA GLY A 60 -4.15 -6.40 20.16
C GLY A 60 -3.08 -7.30 19.52
N LYS A 61 -3.23 -8.62 19.63
CA LYS A 61 -2.35 -9.59 18.96
C LYS A 61 -2.55 -9.56 17.45
N HIS A 62 -3.80 -9.48 16.99
CA HIS A 62 -4.11 -9.36 15.56
C HIS A 62 -3.59 -8.05 14.97
N ALA A 63 -3.81 -6.92 15.63
CA ALA A 63 -3.30 -5.61 15.22
C ALA A 63 -1.76 -5.61 15.12
N LYS A 64 -1.07 -6.22 16.10
CA LYS A 64 0.40 -6.37 16.07
C LYS A 64 0.87 -7.22 14.89
N HIS A 65 0.19 -8.34 14.60
CA HIS A 65 0.52 -9.15 13.43
C HIS A 65 0.28 -8.39 12.12
N MET A 66 -0.82 -7.64 12.00
CA MET A 66 -1.08 -6.79 10.83
C MET A 66 0.00 -5.73 10.65
N ALA A 67 0.50 -5.14 11.75
CA ALA A 67 1.61 -4.20 11.70
C ALA A 67 2.91 -4.83 11.18
N GLN A 68 3.28 -6.00 11.72
CA GLN A 68 4.44 -6.74 11.25
C GLN A 68 4.31 -7.13 9.77
N ALA A 69 3.12 -7.59 9.37
CA ALA A 69 2.78 -7.93 8.00
C ALA A 69 2.90 -6.70 7.06
N PHE A 70 2.46 -5.52 7.50
CA PHE A 70 2.62 -4.27 6.77
C PHE A 70 4.11 -3.90 6.59
N TYR A 71 4.91 -3.93 7.65
CA TYR A 71 6.34 -3.60 7.55
C TYR A 71 7.10 -4.58 6.63
N GLY A 72 6.77 -5.87 6.68
CA GLY A 72 7.33 -6.85 5.74
C GLY A 72 7.01 -6.53 4.28
N ARG A 73 5.78 -6.07 4.01
CA ARG A 73 5.35 -5.60 2.67
C ARG A 73 6.11 -4.36 2.24
N VAL A 74 6.30 -3.38 3.13
CA VAL A 74 7.09 -2.18 2.83
C VAL A 74 8.49 -2.58 2.34
N LEU A 75 9.22 -3.39 3.11
CA LEU A 75 10.57 -3.82 2.72
C LEU A 75 10.57 -4.57 1.38
N SER A 76 9.59 -5.46 1.19
CA SER A 76 9.40 -6.22 -0.04
C SER A 76 9.18 -5.31 -1.25
N TYR A 77 8.30 -4.32 -1.12
CA TYR A 77 7.97 -3.41 -2.22
C TYR A 77 9.09 -2.43 -2.50
N GLU A 78 9.84 -1.99 -1.49
CA GLU A 78 11.04 -1.16 -1.70
C GLU A 78 12.12 -1.89 -2.50
N ALA A 79 12.40 -3.14 -2.13
CA ALA A 79 13.35 -3.97 -2.88
C ALA A 79 12.86 -4.21 -4.32
N GLY A 80 11.57 -4.47 -4.51
CA GLY A 80 10.97 -4.61 -5.84
C GLY A 80 11.05 -3.32 -6.67
N LEU A 81 10.80 -2.15 -6.07
CA LEU A 81 10.89 -0.87 -6.75
C LEU A 81 12.32 -0.51 -7.14
N ALA A 82 13.30 -0.83 -6.30
CA ALA A 82 14.72 -0.60 -6.59
C ALA A 82 15.25 -1.54 -7.69
N GLY A 83 14.62 -2.72 -7.86
CA GLY A 83 14.94 -3.68 -8.90
C GLY A 83 14.21 -3.45 -10.22
N ASN A 84 14.24 -4.49 -11.08
CA ASN A 84 13.55 -4.50 -12.36
C ASN A 84 12.06 -4.88 -12.23
N ASN A 85 11.33 -4.87 -13.34
CA ASN A 85 9.89 -5.17 -13.33
C ASN A 85 9.58 -6.60 -12.86
N SER A 86 10.43 -7.58 -13.14
CA SER A 86 10.24 -8.96 -12.68
C SER A 86 10.38 -9.07 -11.16
N MET A 87 11.33 -8.35 -10.55
CA MET A 87 11.48 -8.29 -9.09
C MET A 87 10.26 -7.61 -8.44
N LEU A 88 9.78 -6.53 -9.03
CA LEU A 88 8.55 -5.88 -8.56
C LEU A 88 7.32 -6.79 -8.72
N ALA A 89 7.19 -7.47 -9.86
CA ALA A 89 6.12 -8.44 -10.09
C ALA A 89 6.13 -9.54 -9.02
N ALA A 90 7.28 -10.14 -8.73
CA ALA A 90 7.41 -11.15 -7.70
C ALA A 90 7.01 -10.64 -6.30
N ALA A 91 7.41 -9.41 -5.96
CA ALA A 91 7.00 -8.77 -4.71
C ALA A 91 5.48 -8.52 -4.66
N LEU A 92 4.87 -8.06 -5.76
CA LEU A 92 3.43 -7.80 -5.84
C LEU A 92 2.63 -9.10 -5.81
N VAL A 93 3.03 -10.12 -6.57
CA VAL A 93 2.39 -11.45 -6.59
C VAL A 93 2.37 -12.06 -5.19
N ARG A 94 3.52 -12.09 -4.52
CA ARG A 94 3.64 -12.68 -3.19
C ARG A 94 2.73 -12.03 -2.14
N ASN A 95 2.60 -10.70 -2.19
CA ASN A 95 1.92 -9.96 -1.13
C ASN A 95 0.47 -9.63 -1.48
N LEU A 96 0.18 -9.10 -2.66
CA LEU A 96 -1.19 -8.71 -3.04
C LEU A 96 -2.07 -9.92 -3.31
N PHE A 97 -1.56 -10.92 -4.03
CA PHE A 97 -2.40 -12.03 -4.46
C PHE A 97 -2.39 -13.19 -3.45
N GLY A 98 -1.43 -13.20 -2.50
CA GLY A 98 -1.36 -14.21 -1.44
C GLY A 98 -1.26 -15.61 -2.02
N THR A 99 -2.29 -16.43 -1.82
CA THR A 99 -2.42 -17.79 -2.37
C THR A 99 -3.10 -17.83 -3.73
N VAL A 100 -3.64 -16.70 -4.22
CA VAL A 100 -4.20 -16.59 -5.55
C VAL A 100 -3.06 -16.45 -6.55
N HIS A 101 -3.07 -17.26 -7.60
CA HIS A 101 -2.14 -17.12 -8.71
C HIS A 101 -2.76 -16.20 -9.77
N PRO A 102 -2.31 -14.95 -9.92
CA PRO A 102 -2.81 -14.07 -10.98
C PRO A 102 -2.34 -14.57 -12.35
N SER A 103 -3.05 -14.18 -13.40
CA SER A 103 -2.50 -14.24 -14.75
C SER A 103 -1.29 -13.29 -14.87
N GLU A 104 -0.38 -13.60 -15.79
CA GLU A 104 0.78 -12.74 -16.09
C GLU A 104 0.31 -11.31 -16.43
N ALA A 105 -0.73 -11.17 -17.25
CA ALA A 105 -1.30 -9.87 -17.59
C ALA A 105 -1.80 -9.07 -16.38
N ALA A 106 -2.36 -9.74 -15.36
CA ALA A 106 -2.79 -9.08 -14.14
C ALA A 106 -1.59 -8.64 -13.28
N ALA A 107 -0.54 -9.45 -13.20
CA ALA A 107 0.70 -9.09 -12.51
C ALA A 107 1.39 -7.89 -13.20
N ASP A 108 1.50 -7.93 -14.52
CA ASP A 108 2.07 -6.85 -15.34
C ASP A 108 1.26 -5.56 -15.23
N GLY A 109 -0.08 -5.66 -15.22
CA GLY A 109 -0.95 -4.51 -14.97
C GLY A 109 -0.69 -3.85 -13.62
N MET A 110 -0.48 -4.65 -12.56
CA MET A 110 -0.13 -4.11 -11.24
C MET A 110 1.27 -3.50 -11.20
N VAL A 111 2.25 -4.07 -11.89
CA VAL A 111 3.58 -3.47 -12.05
C VAL A 111 3.47 -2.11 -12.74
N ALA A 112 2.76 -2.05 -13.86
CA ALA A 112 2.54 -0.82 -14.62
C ALA A 112 1.86 0.26 -13.75
N TYR A 113 0.81 -0.12 -13.02
CA TYR A 113 0.13 0.76 -12.08
C TYR A 113 1.07 1.30 -11.01
N VAL A 114 1.82 0.44 -10.32
CA VAL A 114 2.73 0.83 -9.24
C VAL A 114 3.83 1.77 -9.75
N ARG A 115 4.41 1.48 -10.92
CA ARG A 115 5.40 2.35 -11.56
C ARG A 115 4.80 3.72 -11.93
N ALA A 116 3.58 3.73 -12.45
CA ALA A 116 2.86 4.98 -12.74
C ALA A 116 2.58 5.79 -11.47
N ALA A 117 2.11 5.13 -10.40
CA ALA A 117 1.81 5.77 -9.12
C ALA A 117 3.05 6.40 -8.50
N VAL A 118 4.20 5.71 -8.50
CA VAL A 118 5.47 6.27 -8.01
C VAL A 118 5.86 7.52 -8.81
N ARG A 119 5.74 7.47 -10.15
CA ARG A 119 6.06 8.61 -11.02
C ARG A 119 5.14 9.79 -10.77
N GLU A 120 3.83 9.55 -10.67
CA GLU A 120 2.85 10.61 -10.44
C GLU A 120 2.96 11.22 -9.05
N LEU A 121 3.12 10.41 -8.00
CA LEU A 121 3.39 10.87 -6.63
C LEU A 121 4.65 11.72 -6.56
N ARG A 122 5.72 11.36 -7.28
CA ARG A 122 6.95 12.16 -7.36
C ARG A 122 6.69 13.56 -7.91
N ASN A 123 5.79 13.69 -8.86
CA ASN A 123 5.49 14.96 -9.53
C ASN A 123 4.48 15.84 -8.76
N GLN A 124 3.94 15.37 -7.63
CA GLN A 124 3.00 16.17 -6.84
C GLN A 124 3.73 17.18 -5.95
N PRO A 125 3.15 18.38 -5.74
CA PRO A 125 3.67 19.33 -4.77
C PRO A 125 3.72 18.73 -3.36
N ALA A 126 4.85 18.87 -2.68
CA ALA A 126 5.03 18.39 -1.31
C ALA A 126 3.96 18.94 -0.35
N ALA A 127 3.56 20.21 -0.51
CA ALA A 127 2.53 20.83 0.31
C ALA A 127 1.17 20.08 0.25
N GLY A 128 0.75 19.64 -0.94
CA GLY A 128 -0.49 18.89 -1.10
C GLY A 128 -0.41 17.49 -0.48
N LEU A 129 0.75 16.83 -0.64
CA LEU A 129 1.01 15.55 0.00
C LEU A 129 1.03 15.68 1.53
N LEU A 130 1.70 16.68 2.08
CA LEU A 130 1.74 16.93 3.52
C LEU A 130 0.38 17.28 4.11
N ALA A 131 -0.52 17.85 3.31
CA ALA A 131 -1.92 18.09 3.67
C ALA A 131 -2.80 16.83 3.56
N GLY A 132 -2.27 15.70 3.10
CA GLY A 132 -3.01 14.44 2.97
C GLY A 132 -3.86 14.34 1.71
N HIS A 133 -3.49 15.04 0.64
CA HIS A 133 -4.23 15.04 -0.63
C HIS A 133 -3.42 14.41 -1.80
N PRO A 134 -3.09 13.10 -1.74
CA PRO A 134 -2.47 12.44 -2.89
C PRO A 134 -3.49 12.21 -4.00
N TRP A 135 -3.10 12.45 -5.25
CA TRP A 135 -3.80 11.90 -6.41
C TRP A 135 -3.13 10.61 -6.91
N TRP A 136 -3.92 9.73 -7.53
CA TRP A 136 -3.48 8.41 -7.97
C TRP A 136 -3.68 8.24 -9.47
N PRO A 137 -2.91 7.37 -10.14
CA PRO A 137 -3.14 7.06 -11.54
C PRO A 137 -4.54 6.50 -11.73
N CYS A 138 -5.18 6.85 -12.84
CA CYS A 138 -6.40 6.17 -13.23
C CYS A 138 -6.07 4.70 -13.52
N SER A 139 -6.63 3.78 -12.73
CA SER A 139 -6.44 2.33 -12.90
C SER A 139 -7.26 1.75 -14.06
N VAL A 140 -8.14 2.55 -14.66
CA VAL A 140 -8.91 2.17 -15.85
C VAL A 140 -8.06 2.48 -17.08
N PRO A 141 -7.76 1.50 -17.94
CA PRO A 141 -7.10 1.81 -19.21
C PRO A 141 -7.97 2.82 -19.96
N LYS A 142 -7.39 3.95 -20.36
CA LYS A 142 -8.04 4.82 -21.35
C LYS A 142 -8.30 3.92 -22.55
N LYS A 143 -9.57 3.70 -22.91
CA LYS A 143 -9.90 3.11 -24.22
C LYS A 143 -9.12 3.92 -25.25
N ALA A 144 -8.23 3.25 -25.98
CA ALA A 144 -7.62 3.86 -27.15
C ALA A 144 -8.76 4.28 -28.10
N PRO A 145 -8.64 5.44 -28.77
CA PRO A 145 -9.65 5.91 -29.72
C PRO A 145 -9.87 4.89 -30.85
#